data_AF-D3V3E7-F1
#
_entry.id   AF-D3V3E7-F1
#
_cell.length_a   1.000
_cell.length_b   1.000
_cell.length_c   1.000
_cell.angle_alpha   90.00
_cell.angle_beta   90.00
_cell.angle_gamma   90.00
#
_symmetry.space_group_name_H-M   'P 1'
#
loop_
_entity.id
_entity.type
_entity.pdbx_description
1 polymer ?
#
loop_
_entity_poly.entity_id
_entity_poly.type
_entity_poly.pdbx_seq_one_letter_code
_entity_poly.pdbx_strand_id
1 'polypeptide(L)'
;MDALHCQKETLGLINQRGGDFIVGLKGNQKKFYEFVKPHFAAPYDHDERAEFTEKNSSHGRKEFRHVMQIRAALPEQLQQQWPSIQSVIEIVSKRSVKGQPSCRDSRWYVSSLPLDAEIAAKAIRRHWSVENKLHWVFSGRRSITQRP
;
A
#
# COMPACT_ATOMS: atom_id res chain seq x y z
N MET A 1 9.45 17.30 -1.82
CA MET A 1 8.05 17.29 -2.29
C MET A 1 7.30 16.24 -1.50
N ASP A 2 6.29 16.68 -0.74
CA ASP A 2 5.48 15.83 0.11
C ASP A 2 4.49 15.06 -0.77
N ALA A 3 4.70 13.74 -0.92
CA ALA A 3 3.97 12.92 -1.88
C ALA A 3 2.45 12.90 -1.60
N LEU A 4 2.03 13.19 -0.36
CA LEU A 4 0.63 13.35 -0.01
C LEU A 4 0.06 14.66 -0.58
N HIS A 5 0.77 15.79 -0.52
CA HIS A 5 0.22 17.06 -1.00
C HIS A 5 -0.11 17.02 -2.51
N CYS A 6 0.77 16.42 -3.32
CA CYS A 6 0.50 16.16 -4.74
C CYS A 6 -0.66 15.16 -4.97
N GLN A 7 -0.87 14.24 -4.03
CA GLN A 7 -1.97 13.29 -4.12
C GLN A 7 -3.27 13.84 -3.56
N LYS A 8 -3.27 14.90 -2.74
CA LYS A 8 -4.48 15.46 -2.11
C LYS A 8 -5.54 15.85 -3.13
N GLU A 9 -5.15 16.63 -4.12
CA GLU A 9 -6.03 17.06 -5.20
C GLU A 9 -6.53 15.87 -6.00
N THR A 10 -5.63 14.92 -6.30
CA THR A 10 -5.95 13.69 -7.05
C THR A 10 -6.94 12.79 -6.29
N LEU A 11 -6.76 12.62 -4.99
CA LEU A 11 -7.66 11.82 -4.13
C LEU A 11 -9.02 12.51 -3.97
N GLY A 12 -9.02 13.84 -3.84
CA GLY A 12 -10.25 14.64 -3.87
C GLY A 12 -11.05 14.42 -5.15
N LEU A 13 -10.39 14.45 -6.31
CA LEU A 13 -10.99 14.17 -7.62
C LEU A 13 -11.52 12.75 -7.75
N ILE A 14 -10.80 11.74 -7.24
CA ILE A 14 -11.23 10.34 -7.24
C ILE A 14 -12.53 10.18 -6.43
N ASN A 15 -12.59 10.75 -5.22
CA ASN A 15 -13.79 10.70 -4.40
C ASN A 15 -14.96 11.47 -5.01
N GLN A 16 -14.71 12.66 -5.58
CA GLN A 16 -15.76 13.44 -6.26
C GLN A 16 -16.40 12.67 -7.41
N ARG A 17 -15.65 11.77 -8.04
CA ARG A 17 -16.13 10.87 -9.10
C ARG A 17 -16.68 9.54 -8.58
N GLY A 18 -16.82 9.39 -7.26
CA GLY A 18 -17.33 8.18 -6.61
C GLY A 18 -16.36 6.99 -6.65
N GLY A 19 -15.08 7.24 -6.91
CA GLY A 19 -14.04 6.22 -6.89
C GLY A 19 -13.43 6.05 -5.51
N ASP A 20 -12.99 4.83 -5.21
CA ASP A 20 -12.19 4.52 -4.03
C ASP A 20 -10.69 4.60 -4.30
N PHE A 21 -9.91 4.87 -3.26
CA PHE A 21 -8.46 4.90 -3.34
C PHE A 21 -7.78 4.09 -2.24
N ILE A 22 -6.58 3.60 -2.56
CA ILE A 22 -5.59 3.13 -1.59
C ILE A 22 -4.26 3.79 -1.95
N VAL A 23 -3.65 4.48 -0.99
CA VAL A 23 -2.40 5.21 -1.19
C VAL A 23 -1.35 4.77 -0.19
N GLY A 24 -0.15 4.45 -0.70
CA GLY A 24 0.99 4.07 0.12
C GLY A 24 1.62 5.28 0.81
N LEU A 25 1.84 5.15 2.11
CA LEU A 25 2.59 6.13 2.89
C LEU A 25 4.07 5.93 2.63
N LYS A 26 4.76 6.99 2.17
CA LYS A 26 6.21 6.98 1.98
C LYS A 26 6.88 7.39 3.29
N GLY A 27 7.99 6.72 3.64
CA GLY A 27 8.72 6.92 4.90
C GLY A 27 9.29 8.32 5.15
N ASN A 28 9.15 9.25 4.19
CA ASN A 28 9.48 10.66 4.37
C ASN A 28 8.42 11.45 5.16
N GLN A 29 7.31 10.83 5.57
CA GLN A 29 6.19 11.47 6.26
C GLN A 29 6.15 11.11 7.76
N LYS A 30 7.11 11.66 8.52
CA LYS A 30 7.30 11.37 9.95
C LYS A 30 6.02 11.51 10.79
N LYS A 31 5.22 12.56 10.60
CA LYS A 31 4.00 12.81 11.39
C LYS A 31 2.92 11.73 11.21
N PHE A 32 2.72 11.27 9.98
CA PHE A 32 1.72 10.23 9.69
C PHE A 32 2.21 8.87 10.15
N TYR A 33 3.52 8.61 10.01
CA TYR A 33 4.16 7.41 10.52
C TYR A 33 4.10 7.30 12.05
N GLU A 34 4.38 8.39 12.75
CA GLU A 34 4.28 8.51 14.22
C GLU A 34 2.83 8.37 14.71
N PHE A 35 1.85 8.76 13.91
CA PHE A 35 0.44 8.58 14.22
C PHE A 35 -0.05 7.13 13.99
N VAL A 36 0.35 6.54 12.87
CA VAL A 36 -0.12 5.20 12.47
C VAL A 36 0.53 4.12 13.33
N LYS A 37 1.82 4.22 13.64
CA LYS A 37 2.56 3.17 14.36
C LYS A 37 1.95 2.82 15.73
N PRO A 38 1.54 3.77 16.60
CA PRO A 38 0.84 3.49 17.85
C PRO A 38 -0.49 2.75 17.67
N HIS A 39 -1.26 3.05 16.62
CA HIS A 39 -2.52 2.36 16.33
C HIS A 39 -2.35 0.89 15.94
N PHE A 40 -1.15 0.52 15.51
CA PHE A 40 -0.73 -0.87 15.30
C PHE A 40 0.15 -1.42 16.45
N ALA A 41 0.44 -0.64 17.50
CA ALA A 41 1.34 -1.03 18.60
C ALA A 41 0.67 -1.08 20.00
N ALA A 42 -0.51 -0.47 20.18
CA ALA A 42 -1.30 -0.65 21.39
C ALA A 42 -1.73 -2.13 21.55
N PRO A 43 -1.93 -2.64 22.78
CA PRO A 43 -2.43 -3.99 23.01
C PRO A 43 -3.74 -4.17 22.24
N TYR A 44 -3.73 -5.13 21.33
CA TYR A 44 -4.62 -5.28 20.17
C TYR A 44 -6.08 -5.64 20.54
N ASP A 45 -6.82 -4.68 21.11
CA ASP A 45 -8.19 -4.85 21.63
C ASP A 45 -9.22 -3.99 20.87
N HIS A 46 -9.00 -3.76 19.57
CA HIS A 46 -10.02 -3.20 18.69
C HIS A 46 -10.84 -4.34 18.07
N ASP A 47 -12.11 -4.44 18.46
CA ASP A 47 -13.09 -5.45 17.99
C ASP A 47 -13.35 -5.41 16.47
N GLU A 48 -12.96 -4.34 15.77
CA GLU A 48 -13.28 -4.14 14.36
C GLU A 48 -12.00 -4.05 13.50
N ARG A 49 -11.32 -5.18 13.31
CA ARG A 49 -10.20 -5.31 12.37
C ARG A 49 -10.49 -6.35 11.29
N ALA A 50 -10.05 -6.06 10.07
CA ALA A 50 -10.02 -7.04 9.00
C ALA A 50 -8.59 -7.51 8.79
N GLU A 51 -8.41 -8.83 8.66
CA GLU A 51 -7.11 -9.45 8.42
C GLU A 51 -7.18 -10.36 7.21
N PHE A 52 -6.09 -10.38 6.44
CA PHE A 52 -5.92 -11.30 5.33
C PHE A 52 -4.48 -11.80 5.25
N THR A 53 -4.29 -13.09 5.06
CA THR A 53 -2.96 -13.70 4.98
C THR A 53 -2.80 -14.51 3.71
N GLU A 54 -1.76 -14.20 2.95
CA GLU A 54 -1.36 -14.92 1.74
C GLU A 54 -0.03 -15.64 1.97
N LYS A 55 0.00 -16.93 1.65
CA LYS A 55 1.22 -17.76 1.68
C LYS A 55 1.47 -18.31 0.28
N ASN A 56 2.67 -18.10 -0.25
CA ASN A 56 3.08 -18.64 -1.53
C ASN A 56 4.43 -19.34 -1.39
N SER A 57 4.55 -20.54 -1.98
CA SER A 57 5.80 -21.29 -2.05
C SER A 57 6.03 -21.73 -3.49
N SER A 58 7.14 -21.31 -4.08
CA SER A 58 7.49 -21.64 -5.47
C SER A 58 9.00 -21.64 -5.65
N HIS A 59 9.55 -22.62 -6.36
CA HIS A 59 10.98 -22.72 -6.71
C HIS A 59 11.94 -22.49 -5.53
N GLY A 60 11.65 -23.05 -4.35
CA GLY A 60 12.47 -22.90 -3.14
C GLY A 60 12.38 -21.53 -2.45
N ARG A 61 11.52 -20.62 -2.95
CA ARG A 61 11.17 -19.35 -2.32
C ARG A 61 9.86 -19.49 -1.55
N LYS A 62 9.85 -19.01 -0.31
CA LYS A 62 8.64 -18.85 0.51
C LYS A 62 8.36 -17.37 0.70
N GLU A 63 7.13 -16.97 0.38
CA GLU A 63 6.63 -15.62 0.62
C GLU A 63 5.41 -15.70 1.52
N PHE A 64 5.43 -14.90 2.58
CA PHE A 64 4.33 -14.71 3.50
C PHE A 64 3.96 -13.24 3.47
N ARG A 65 2.68 -12.94 3.27
CA ARG A 65 2.15 -11.59 3.34
C ARG A 65 0.97 -11.59 4.30
N HIS A 66 1.02 -10.70 5.27
CA HIS A 66 -0.08 -10.46 6.20
C HIS A 66 -0.53 -9.02 6.03
N VAL A 67 -1.83 -8.84 5.83
CA VAL A 67 -2.49 -7.57 5.61
C VAL A 67 -3.44 -7.36 6.78
N MET A 68 -3.27 -6.24 7.47
CA MET A 68 -4.14 -5.81 8.55
C MET A 68 -4.77 -4.49 8.14
N GLN A 69 -6.08 -4.36 8.30
CA GLN A 69 -6.81 -3.14 8.02
C GLN A 69 -7.66 -2.79 9.25
N ILE A 70 -7.55 -1.53 9.67
CA ILE A 70 -8.28 -0.96 10.81
C ILE A 70 -8.98 0.32 10.38
N ARG A 71 -10.04 0.71 11.10
CA ARG A 71 -10.68 2.00 10.90
C ARG A 71 -9.69 3.12 11.25
N ALA A 72 -9.66 4.15 10.42
CA ALA A 72 -8.79 5.29 10.63
C ALA A 72 -9.42 6.23 11.68
N ALA A 73 -8.86 6.26 12.88
CA ALA A 73 -9.26 7.20 13.92
C ALA A 73 -8.41 8.48 13.86
N LEU A 74 -8.37 9.16 12.70
CA LEU A 74 -7.48 10.29 12.48
C LEU A 74 -7.76 11.46 13.45
N PRO A 75 -6.74 12.20 13.91
CA PRO A 75 -6.95 13.44 14.66
C PRO A 75 -7.67 14.44 13.77
N GLU A 76 -8.45 15.34 14.38
CA GLU A 76 -9.27 16.31 13.66
C GLU A 76 -8.49 17.10 12.60
N GLN A 77 -7.25 17.51 12.89
CA GLN A 77 -6.42 18.24 11.94
C GLN A 77 -6.05 17.45 10.68
N LEU A 78 -5.89 16.12 10.80
CA LEU A 78 -5.67 15.23 9.65
C LEU A 78 -7.00 14.89 8.98
N GLN A 79 -8.08 14.70 9.75
CA GLN A 79 -9.41 14.46 9.19
C GLN A 79 -9.90 15.62 8.33
N GLN A 80 -9.69 16.88 8.76
CA GLN A 80 -10.01 18.07 7.97
C GLN A 80 -9.20 18.13 6.66
N GLN A 81 -7.96 17.65 6.68
CA GLN A 81 -7.13 17.58 5.49
C GLN A 81 -7.49 16.40 4.59
N TRP A 82 -8.00 15.31 5.16
CA TRP A 82 -8.19 14.01 4.54
C TRP A 82 -9.53 13.37 4.91
N PRO A 83 -10.66 14.04 4.64
CA PRO A 83 -11.97 13.63 5.16
C PRO A 83 -12.46 12.29 4.61
N SER A 84 -11.89 11.86 3.48
CA SER A 84 -12.24 10.64 2.77
C SER A 84 -11.47 9.40 3.24
N ILE A 85 -10.48 9.55 4.12
CA ILE A 85 -9.78 8.37 4.66
C ILE A 85 -10.68 7.69 5.68
N GLN A 86 -10.98 6.42 5.45
CA GLN A 86 -11.82 5.60 6.33
C GLN A 86 -11.02 4.51 7.04
N SER A 87 -9.92 4.05 6.44
CA SER A 87 -9.12 2.96 6.99
C SER A 87 -7.62 3.11 6.76
N VAL A 88 -6.84 2.49 7.64
CA VAL A 88 -5.39 2.37 7.55
C VAL A 88 -5.03 0.90 7.41
N ILE A 89 -4.06 0.60 6.56
CA ILE A 89 -3.66 -0.77 6.23
C ILE A 89 -2.16 -0.93 6.51
N GLU A 90 -1.78 -1.97 7.25
CA GLU A 90 -0.41 -2.46 7.33
C GLU A 90 -0.26 -3.73 6.48
N ILE A 91 0.80 -3.78 5.68
CA ILE A 91 1.25 -5.00 5.00
C ILE A 91 2.61 -5.40 5.55
N VAL A 92 2.67 -6.57 6.18
CA VAL A 92 3.91 -7.23 6.58
C VAL A 92 4.24 -8.31 5.57
N SER A 93 5.36 -8.17 4.87
CA SER A 93 5.88 -9.17 3.93
C SER A 93 7.13 -9.83 4.52
N LYS A 94 7.16 -11.16 4.54
CA LYS A 94 8.34 -11.96 4.88
C LYS A 94 8.71 -12.82 3.67
N ARG A 95 9.94 -12.72 3.20
CA ARG A 95 10.49 -13.53 2.11
C ARG A 95 11.67 -14.34 2.63
N SER A 96 11.69 -15.63 2.28
CA SER A 96 12.81 -16.52 2.57
C SER A 96 13.18 -17.29 1.31
N VAL A 97 14.47 -17.35 1.04
CA VAL A 97 15.08 -18.15 -0.03
C VAL A 97 16.06 -19.12 0.63
N LYS A 98 16.08 -20.39 0.19
CA LYS A 98 17.00 -21.40 0.75
C LYS A 98 18.45 -20.89 0.64
N GLY A 99 19.16 -20.85 1.76
CA GLY A 99 20.55 -20.40 1.83
C GLY A 99 20.75 -18.88 1.94
N GLN A 100 19.68 -18.09 2.08
CA GLN A 100 19.75 -16.64 2.31
C GLN A 100 19.02 -16.22 3.59
N PRO A 101 19.44 -15.10 4.23
CA PRO A 101 18.69 -14.51 5.34
C PRO A 101 17.26 -14.16 4.93
N SER A 102 16.31 -14.34 5.85
CA SER A 102 14.93 -13.90 5.62
C SER A 102 14.84 -12.37 5.61
N CYS A 103 14.12 -11.80 4.64
CA CYS A 103 13.81 -10.37 4.61
C CYS A 103 12.40 -10.14 5.16
N ARG A 104 12.24 -9.15 6.04
CA ARG A 104 10.95 -8.65 6.52
C ARG A 104 10.81 -7.17 6.13
N ASP A 105 9.68 -6.83 5.53
CA ASP A 105 9.34 -5.48 5.09
C ASP A 105 7.93 -5.14 5.58
N SER A 106 7.74 -3.96 6.17
CA SER A 106 6.45 -3.44 6.59
C SER A 106 6.14 -2.20 5.74
N ARG A 107 4.91 -2.12 5.24
CA ARG A 107 4.41 -0.98 4.45
C ARG A 107 3.06 -0.55 4.98
N TRP A 108 2.79 0.74 4.93
CA TRP A 108 1.55 1.32 5.41
C TRP A 108 0.81 2.04 4.30
N TYR A 109 -0.50 1.96 4.32
CA TYR A 109 -1.39 2.58 3.34
C TYR A 109 -2.58 3.23 4.06
N VAL A 110 -3.17 4.22 3.41
CA VAL A 110 -4.46 4.81 3.77
C VAL A 110 -5.47 4.57 2.66
N SER A 111 -6.74 4.42 3.03
CA SER A 111 -7.79 4.02 2.10
C SER A 111 -9.13 4.69 2.41
N SER A 112 -9.92 4.94 1.36
CA SER A 112 -11.34 5.29 1.49
C SER A 112 -12.24 4.07 1.67
N LEU A 113 -11.72 2.87 1.39
CA LEU A 113 -12.50 1.64 1.42
C LEU A 113 -12.94 1.29 2.85
N PRO A 114 -14.11 0.61 2.98
CA PRO A 114 -14.49 -0.06 4.20
C PRO A 114 -13.50 -1.19 4.55
N LEU A 115 -13.67 -1.78 5.74
CA LEU A 115 -12.83 -2.88 6.20
C LEU A 115 -13.05 -4.15 5.36
N ASP A 116 -12.14 -4.39 4.43
CA ASP A 116 -12.01 -5.62 3.66
C ASP A 116 -10.54 -5.83 3.28
N ALA A 117 -9.84 -6.55 4.15
CA ALA A 117 -8.40 -6.77 4.01
C ALA A 117 -8.04 -7.59 2.76
N GLU A 118 -8.96 -8.40 2.23
CA GLU A 118 -8.72 -9.17 1.00
C GLU A 118 -8.80 -8.27 -0.24
N ILE A 119 -9.83 -7.41 -0.33
CA ILE A 119 -9.93 -6.41 -1.40
C ILE A 119 -8.73 -5.48 -1.36
N ALA A 120 -8.36 -4.99 -0.17
CA ALA A 120 -7.18 -4.16 0.04
C ALA A 120 -5.90 -4.88 -0.45
N ALA A 121 -5.70 -6.15 -0.06
CA ALA A 121 -4.56 -6.95 -0.50
C ALA A 121 -4.49 -7.10 -2.02
N LYS A 122 -5.63 -7.40 -2.67
CA LYS A 122 -5.73 -7.55 -4.13
C LYS A 122 -5.45 -6.24 -4.85
N ALA A 123 -6.04 -5.14 -4.39
CA ALA A 123 -5.87 -3.81 -4.97
C ALA A 123 -4.40 -3.35 -4.87
N ILE A 124 -3.79 -3.50 -3.70
CA ILE A 124 -2.37 -3.18 -3.50
C ILE A 124 -1.49 -4.08 -4.39
N ARG A 125 -1.76 -5.39 -4.45
CA ARG A 125 -1.00 -6.31 -5.33
C ARG A 125 -1.10 -5.93 -6.81
N ARG A 126 -2.28 -5.54 -7.29
CA ARG A 126 -2.47 -5.05 -8.67
C ARG A 126 -1.65 -3.80 -8.92
N HIS A 127 -1.68 -2.84 -7.99
CA HIS A 127 -0.89 -1.62 -8.06
C HIS A 127 0.63 -1.91 -8.16
N TRP A 128 1.16 -2.76 -7.27
CA TRP A 128 2.56 -3.21 -7.33
C TRP A 128 2.91 -3.92 -8.64
N SER A 129 1.98 -4.70 -9.21
CA SER A 129 2.22 -5.35 -10.50
C SER A 129 2.28 -4.35 -11.64
N VAL A 130 1.56 -3.22 -11.58
CA VAL A 130 1.61 -2.17 -12.60
C VAL A 130 2.92 -1.40 -12.50
N GLU A 131 3.33 -1.00 -11.29
CA GLU A 131 4.61 -0.32 -11.06
C GLU A 131 5.81 -1.21 -11.44
N ASN A 132 5.81 -2.49 -11.06
CA ASN A 132 6.87 -3.42 -11.47
C ASN A 132 6.89 -3.68 -12.99
N LYS A 133 5.74 -3.63 -13.68
CA LYS A 133 5.69 -3.77 -15.15
C LYS A 133 6.21 -2.53 -15.87
N LEU A 134 6.03 -1.34 -15.30
CA LEU A 134 6.62 -0.10 -15.80
C LEU A 134 8.16 -0.09 -15.69
N HIS A 135 8.73 -0.87 -14.76
CA HIS A 135 10.18 -1.01 -14.62
C HIS A 135 10.85 -1.94 -15.66
N TRP A 136 10.09 -2.64 -16.51
CA TRP A 136 10.65 -3.54 -17.55
C TRP A 136 10.47 -3.06 -18.99
N VAL A 137 10.12 -1.80 -19.22
CA VAL A 137 10.20 -1.21 -20.57
C VAL A 137 11.57 -0.56 -20.76
N PHE A 138 12.61 -1.39 -20.90
CA PHE A 138 13.74 -1.02 -21.75
C PHE A 138 13.30 -1.32 -23.18
N SER A 139 12.64 -0.36 -23.83
CA SER A 139 12.33 -0.46 -25.25
C SER A 139 13.63 -0.48 -26.03
N GLY A 140 14.02 -1.68 -26.46
CA GLY A 140 15.07 -1.87 -27.45
C GLY A 140 14.74 -1.07 -28.70
N ARG A 141 15.62 -0.13 -29.06
CA ARG A 141 15.53 0.60 -30.32
C ARG A 141 16.06 -0.30 -31.44
N ARG A 142 15.19 -1.11 -32.04
CA ARG A 142 15.33 -1.49 -33.45
C ARG A 142 14.54 -0.49 -34.28
N SER A 143 15.23 0.24 -35.13
CA SER A 143 14.61 0.85 -36.31
C SER A 143 15.53 0.57 -37.50
N ILE A 144 15.05 -0.32 -38.34
CA ILE A 144 15.58 -0.71 -39.65
C ILE A 144 15.03 0.30 -40.68
N THR A 145 15.93 0.82 -41.53
CA THR A 145 15.77 1.41 -42.89
C THR A 145 14.75 2.52 -43.15
N GLN A 146 15.16 3.58 -43.87
CA GLN A 146 15.14 3.60 -45.34
C GLN A 146 15.98 4.76 -45.92
N ARG A 147 16.59 4.46 -47.08
CA ARG A 147 17.26 5.36 -48.04
C ARG A 147 16.22 6.29 -48.72
N PRO A 148 16.66 7.35 -49.41
CA PRO A 148 17.12 7.20 -50.81
C PRO A 148 18.64 7.31 -51.01
#